data_AF-Q3IWD8-F1
#
_entry.id   AF-Q3IWD8-F1
#
_cell.length_a   1.000
_cell.length_b   1.000
_cell.length_c   1.000
_cell.angle_alpha   90.00
_cell.angle_beta   90.00
_cell.angle_gamma   90.00
#
_symmetry.space_group_name_H-M   'P 1'
#
loop_
_entity.id
_entity.type
_entity.pdbx_description
1 polymer ?
#
loop_
_entity_poly.entity_id
_entity_poly.type
_entity_poly.pdbx_seq_one_letter_code
_entity_poly.pdbx_strand_id
1 'polypeptide(L)'
;MPQAMKEKFYFYISHLANQVRRISHGPVQDNLVEDHRINRDVARKLIGDWPKGQDFLTLLDRISDEEMSRRTQNFRNGFSHQITPGIHVGMTRFVTRSIFKNQEDLDVIFGDQSRMPQELRRPPMNPGEKRIIYVFGGQEALKLDDVVAVLVEQIQRIHECYDMFKEYVWFYEDQFYGDERKTI
;
A
#
# COMPACT_ATOMS: atom_id res chain seq x y z
N MET A 1 7.23 -4.87 7.49
CA MET A 1 6.32 -4.66 6.33
C MET A 1 5.87 -3.20 6.30
N PRO A 2 6.23 -2.40 5.28
CA PRO A 2 5.93 -0.97 5.21
C PRO A 2 4.45 -0.62 5.39
N GLN A 3 3.55 -1.33 4.68
CA GLN A 3 2.10 -1.15 4.81
C GLN A 3 1.58 -1.29 6.26
N ALA A 4 2.07 -2.28 7.01
CA ALA A 4 1.66 -2.48 8.40
C ALA A 4 2.14 -1.33 9.31
N MET A 5 3.29 -0.71 8.99
CA MET A 5 3.76 0.47 9.72
C MET A 5 2.90 1.69 9.41
N LYS A 6 2.49 1.87 8.15
CA LYS A 6 1.53 2.91 7.74
C LYS A 6 0.20 2.80 8.50
N GLU A 7 -0.36 1.60 8.58
CA GLU A 7 -1.59 1.32 9.34
C GLU A 7 -1.41 1.64 10.83
N LYS A 8 -0.27 1.25 11.43
CA LYS A 8 0.06 1.60 12.82
C LYS A 8 0.14 3.10 13.05
N PHE A 9 0.71 3.87 12.12
CA PHE A 9 0.72 5.33 12.25
C PHE A 9 -0.69 5.92 12.25
N TYR A 10 -1.58 5.47 11.37
CA TYR A 10 -2.99 5.91 11.40
C TYR A 10 -3.65 5.56 12.73
N PHE A 11 -3.38 4.37 13.27
CA PHE A 11 -3.87 3.95 14.57
C PHE A 11 -3.36 4.87 15.69
N TYR A 12 -2.04 5.04 15.82
CA TYR A 12 -1.44 5.80 16.92
C TYR A 12 -1.82 7.28 16.88
N ILE A 13 -1.76 7.91 15.71
CA ILE A 13 -2.08 9.33 15.59
C ILE A 13 -3.56 9.61 15.86
N SER A 14 -4.46 8.71 15.45
CA SER A 14 -5.90 8.86 15.70
C SER A 14 -6.21 8.76 17.18
N HIS A 15 -5.59 7.81 17.88
CA HIS A 15 -5.76 7.66 19.33
C HIS A 15 -5.23 8.87 20.08
N LEU A 16 -4.01 9.33 19.78
CA LEU A 16 -3.43 10.51 20.42
C LEU A 16 -4.26 11.75 20.14
N ALA A 17 -4.67 11.98 18.90
CA ALA A 17 -5.49 13.13 18.55
C ALA A 17 -6.86 13.13 19.23
N ASN A 18 -7.46 11.95 19.40
CA ASN A 18 -8.68 11.82 20.19
C ASN A 18 -8.43 12.14 21.68
N GLN A 19 -7.32 11.67 22.26
CA GLN A 19 -6.95 12.00 23.65
C GLN A 19 -6.74 13.50 23.84
N VAL A 20 -5.99 14.14 22.94
CA VAL A 20 -5.79 15.60 22.90
C VAL A 20 -7.13 16.33 22.90
N ARG A 21 -8.05 15.94 22.00
CA ARG A 21 -9.39 16.55 21.92
C ARG A 21 -10.19 16.38 23.20
N ARG A 22 -10.13 15.21 23.83
CA ARG A 22 -10.79 14.93 25.11
C ARG A 22 -10.24 15.80 26.24
N ILE A 23 -8.93 16.07 26.25
CA ILE A 23 -8.32 16.97 27.23
C ILE A 23 -8.77 18.42 26.98
N SER A 24 -8.76 18.87 25.71
CA SER A 24 -9.12 20.25 25.36
C SER A 24 -10.62 20.59 25.51
N HIS A 25 -11.52 19.64 25.24
CA HIS A 25 -12.96 19.91 25.14
C HIS A 25 -13.83 19.06 26.08
N GLY A 26 -13.22 18.20 26.90
CA GLY A 26 -13.90 17.31 27.84
C GLY A 26 -14.34 15.96 27.23
N PRO A 27 -14.85 15.05 28.09
CA PRO A 27 -15.08 13.63 27.75
C PRO A 27 -16.20 13.36 26.73
N VAL A 28 -17.05 14.35 26.41
CA VAL A 28 -18.18 14.20 25.49
C VAL A 28 -17.74 14.15 24.01
N GLN A 29 -16.49 14.51 23.70
CA GLN A 29 -15.97 14.53 22.32
C GLN A 29 -15.26 13.23 21.88
N ASP A 30 -15.45 12.11 22.58
CA ASP A 30 -14.90 10.82 22.16
C ASP A 30 -15.63 10.29 20.91
N ASN A 31 -15.19 10.76 19.74
CA ASN A 31 -15.75 10.43 18.44
C ASN A 31 -14.83 9.50 17.63
N LEU A 32 -13.91 8.81 18.30
CA LEU A 32 -13.04 7.84 17.64
C LEU A 32 -13.87 6.62 17.21
N VAL A 33 -13.70 6.21 15.96
CA VAL A 33 -14.33 4.99 15.45
C VAL A 33 -13.60 3.75 15.98
N GLU A 34 -14.26 2.60 15.88
CA GLU A 34 -13.65 1.30 16.21
C GLU A 34 -12.33 1.08 15.46
N ASP A 35 -11.37 0.40 16.09
CA ASP A 35 -9.99 0.21 15.61
C ASP A 35 -9.88 -0.22 14.15
N HIS A 36 -10.70 -1.19 13.75
CA HIS A 36 -10.69 -1.74 12.38
C HIS A 36 -11.21 -0.77 11.32
N ARG A 37 -11.85 0.33 11.74
CA ARG A 37 -12.35 1.41 10.88
C ARG A 37 -11.40 2.61 10.84
N ILE A 38 -10.33 2.60 11.65
CA ILE A 38 -9.33 3.65 11.63
C ILE A 38 -8.56 3.57 10.30
N ASN A 39 -8.62 4.66 9.55
CA ASN A 39 -7.98 4.80 8.26
C ASN A 39 -7.50 6.24 8.07
N ARG A 40 -6.95 6.52 6.89
CA ARG A 40 -6.44 7.85 6.52
C ARG A 40 -7.46 8.97 6.72
N ASP A 41 -8.71 8.76 6.35
CA ASP A 41 -9.74 9.82 6.44
C ASP A 41 -10.12 10.13 7.89
N VAL A 42 -10.15 9.10 8.74
CA VAL A 42 -10.33 9.25 10.18
C VAL A 42 -9.16 10.04 10.78
N ALA A 43 -7.93 9.61 10.49
CA ALA A 43 -6.73 10.29 10.96
C ALA A 43 -6.72 11.77 10.53
N ARG A 44 -7.02 12.07 9.25
CA ARG A 44 -7.12 13.44 8.73
C ARG A 44 -8.11 14.30 9.49
N LYS A 45 -9.30 13.78 9.82
CA LYS A 45 -10.30 14.53 10.57
C LYS A 45 -9.84 14.85 11.99
N LEU A 46 -9.09 13.94 12.61
CA LEU A 46 -8.65 14.08 13.99
C LEU A 46 -7.44 15.02 14.13
N ILE A 47 -6.51 15.01 13.17
CA ILE A 47 -5.33 15.89 13.19
C ILE A 47 -5.54 17.22 12.45
N GLY A 48 -6.77 17.54 12.04
CA GLY A 48 -7.06 18.73 11.23
C GLY A 48 -6.63 20.05 11.89
N ASP A 49 -6.54 20.08 13.21
CA ASP A 49 -6.13 21.24 13.99
C ASP A 49 -4.60 21.37 14.13
N TRP A 50 -3.85 20.33 13.74
CA TRP A 50 -2.39 20.34 13.76
C TRP A 50 -1.83 20.96 12.47
N PRO A 51 -1.04 22.05 12.53
CA PRO A 51 -0.57 22.76 11.33
C PRO A 51 0.19 21.89 10.32
N LYS A 52 0.92 20.86 10.79
CA LYS A 52 1.68 19.93 9.94
C LYS A 52 0.92 18.65 9.60
N GLY A 53 -0.38 18.57 9.92
CA GLY A 53 -1.18 17.36 9.72
C GLY A 53 -1.28 16.91 8.26
N GLN A 54 -1.40 17.85 7.32
CA GLN A 54 -1.46 17.53 5.89
C GLN A 54 -0.12 17.03 5.35
N ASP A 55 0.99 17.61 5.82
CA ASP A 55 2.34 17.17 5.46
C ASP A 55 2.60 15.74 5.96
N PHE A 56 2.18 15.45 7.20
CA PHE A 56 2.30 14.12 7.80
C PHE A 56 1.52 13.06 7.01
N LEU A 57 0.28 13.36 6.61
CA LEU A 57 -0.51 12.44 5.78
C LEU A 57 0.13 12.20 4.42
N THR A 58 0.66 13.26 3.80
CA THR A 58 1.36 13.18 2.51
C THR A 58 2.60 12.28 2.62
N LEU A 59 3.32 12.39 3.73
CA LEU A 59 4.49 11.57 4.00
C LEU A 59 4.11 10.10 4.25
N LEU A 60 3.05 9.84 5.02
CA LEU A 60 2.49 8.50 5.21
C LEU A 60 2.00 7.87 3.91
N ASP A 61 1.43 8.67 3.00
CA ASP A 61 0.93 8.19 1.71
C ASP A 61 2.06 7.62 0.84
N ARG A 62 3.29 8.10 1.01
CA ARG A 62 4.50 7.59 0.33
C ARG A 62 4.96 6.24 0.88
N ILE A 63 4.52 5.82 2.07
CA ILE A 63 4.82 4.48 2.55
C ILE A 63 3.95 3.47 1.79
N SER A 64 4.59 2.43 1.27
CA SER A 64 3.93 1.35 0.52
C SER A 64 3.07 1.87 -0.64
N ASP A 65 3.60 2.84 -1.39
CA ASP A 65 2.97 3.42 -2.56
C ASP A 65 2.90 2.43 -3.75
N GLU A 66 2.13 2.81 -4.78
CA GLU A 66 2.01 2.01 -6.01
C GLU A 66 3.37 1.79 -6.68
N GLU A 67 4.29 2.74 -6.54
CA GLU A 67 5.65 2.64 -7.09
C GLU A 67 6.48 1.55 -6.41
N MET A 68 6.43 1.44 -5.07
CA MET A 68 7.00 0.30 -4.35
C MET A 68 6.39 -1.01 -4.84
N SER A 69 5.06 -1.04 -4.99
CA SER A 69 4.32 -2.22 -5.46
C SER A 69 4.79 -2.65 -6.85
N ARG A 70 4.96 -1.68 -7.77
CA ARG A 70 5.46 -1.88 -9.13
C ARG A 70 6.90 -2.38 -9.16
N ARG A 71 7.82 -1.71 -8.43
CA ARG A 71 9.24 -2.07 -8.36
C ARG A 71 9.48 -3.44 -7.73
N THR A 72 8.62 -3.84 -6.81
CA THR A 72 8.68 -5.15 -6.15
C THR A 72 7.77 -6.18 -6.82
N GLN A 73 7.21 -5.91 -8.00
CA GLN A 73 6.31 -6.80 -8.74
C GLN A 73 5.17 -7.39 -7.88
N ASN A 74 4.66 -6.62 -6.92
CA ASN A 74 3.68 -7.07 -5.93
C ASN A 74 4.13 -8.33 -5.18
N PHE A 75 5.43 -8.53 -4.95
CA PHE A 75 6.03 -9.72 -4.37
C PHE A 75 5.28 -10.23 -3.15
N ARG A 76 4.87 -9.34 -2.23
CA ARG A 76 4.07 -9.69 -1.04
C ARG A 76 2.72 -10.33 -1.38
N ASN A 77 1.98 -9.78 -2.35
CA ASN A 77 0.68 -10.32 -2.75
C ASN A 77 0.85 -11.61 -3.57
N GLY A 78 1.89 -11.66 -4.41
CA GLY A 78 2.28 -12.88 -5.13
C GLY A 78 2.71 -14.02 -4.21
N PHE A 79 3.39 -13.72 -3.11
CA PHE A 79 3.83 -14.68 -2.09
C PHE A 79 2.66 -15.40 -1.42
N SER A 80 1.54 -14.70 -1.17
CA SER A 80 0.38 -15.27 -0.47
C SER A 80 -0.53 -16.12 -1.35
N HIS A 81 -0.51 -15.95 -2.68
CA HIS A 81 -1.52 -16.53 -3.59
C HIS A 81 -0.95 -17.29 -4.80
N GLN A 82 0.37 -17.35 -4.99
CA GLN A 82 1.03 -18.01 -6.13
C GLN A 82 2.30 -18.76 -5.72
N ILE A 83 2.76 -19.66 -6.60
CA ILE A 83 4.11 -20.25 -6.50
C ILE A 83 5.11 -19.08 -6.55
N THR A 84 5.95 -19.00 -5.52
CA THR A 84 6.80 -17.85 -5.20
C THR A 84 7.58 -17.36 -6.43
N PRO A 85 7.54 -16.06 -6.77
CA PRO A 85 8.61 -15.46 -7.55
C PRO A 85 9.84 -15.46 -6.65
N GLY A 86 10.61 -16.56 -6.68
CA GLY A 86 11.79 -16.73 -5.84
C GLY A 86 12.72 -15.54 -6.02
N ILE A 87 13.20 -15.00 -4.91
CA ILE A 87 14.36 -14.11 -4.90
C ILE A 87 15.57 -15.00 -5.21
N HIS A 88 15.77 -15.39 -6.48
CA HIS A 88 16.87 -16.24 -6.93
C HIS A 88 17.13 -16.02 -8.43
N VAL A 89 18.40 -16.10 -8.83
CA VAL A 89 18.87 -15.98 -10.22
C VAL A 89 18.13 -16.99 -11.12
N GLY A 90 17.34 -16.50 -12.08
CA GLY A 90 16.59 -17.33 -13.04
C GLY A 90 15.24 -16.73 -13.43
N MET A 91 14.55 -17.37 -14.39
CA MET A 91 13.17 -17.02 -14.73
C MET A 91 12.22 -17.53 -13.64
N THR A 92 11.36 -16.67 -13.11
CA THR A 92 10.26 -17.07 -12.22
C THR A 92 8.92 -16.87 -12.92
N ARG A 93 7.87 -17.60 -12.50
CA ARG A 93 6.50 -17.52 -13.06
C ARG A 93 6.31 -18.15 -14.45
N PHE A 94 6.83 -19.35 -14.68
CA PHE A 94 6.69 -20.07 -15.96
C PHE A 94 5.26 -20.16 -16.51
N VAL A 95 4.23 -20.11 -15.65
CA VAL A 95 2.82 -20.11 -16.04
C VAL A 95 2.11 -18.90 -15.44
N THR A 96 1.55 -18.06 -16.30
CA THR A 96 0.73 -16.91 -15.89
C THR A 96 -0.74 -17.16 -16.25
N ARG A 97 -1.65 -16.88 -15.31
CA ARG A 97 -3.10 -16.93 -15.54
C ARG A 97 -3.58 -15.56 -15.99
N SER A 98 -4.02 -15.46 -17.24
CA SER A 98 -4.58 -14.24 -17.82
C SER A 98 -6.08 -14.40 -18.03
N ILE A 99 -6.84 -13.35 -17.72
CA ILE A 99 -8.29 -13.28 -17.98
C ILE A 99 -8.51 -12.31 -19.12
N PHE A 100 -9.01 -12.82 -20.23
CA PHE A 100 -9.35 -12.05 -21.41
C PHE A 100 -10.85 -11.75 -21.40
N LYS A 101 -11.21 -10.50 -21.70
CA LYS A 101 -12.61 -10.02 -21.66
C LYS A 101 -13.18 -9.78 -23.07
N ASN A 102 -12.33 -9.78 -24.08
CA ASN A 102 -12.71 -9.60 -25.47
C ASN A 102 -11.73 -10.37 -26.38
N GLN A 103 -12.09 -10.48 -27.67
CA GLN A 103 -11.29 -11.18 -28.67
C GLN A 103 -9.98 -10.43 -29.01
N GLU A 104 -10.01 -9.09 -29.00
CA GLU A 104 -8.84 -8.25 -29.32
C GLU A 104 -7.67 -8.52 -28.37
N ASP A 105 -7.93 -8.61 -27.06
CA ASP A 105 -6.92 -8.92 -26.05
C ASP A 105 -6.27 -10.30 -26.28
N LEU A 106 -7.04 -11.27 -26.80
CA LEU A 106 -6.52 -12.61 -27.15
C LEU A 106 -5.62 -12.55 -28.38
N ASP A 107 -6.04 -11.81 -29.41
CA ASP A 107 -5.33 -11.73 -30.68
C ASP A 107 -3.97 -11.02 -30.53
N VAL A 108 -3.85 -10.09 -29.57
CA VAL A 108 -2.55 -9.47 -29.20
C VAL A 108 -1.52 -10.50 -28.71
N ILE A 109 -1.95 -11.48 -27.92
CA ILE A 109 -1.04 -12.46 -27.31
C ILE A 109 -0.73 -13.63 -28.25
N PHE A 110 -1.72 -14.03 -29.05
CA PHE A 110 -1.63 -15.26 -29.82
C PHE A 110 -1.55 -15.05 -31.33
N GLY A 111 -1.66 -13.80 -31.77
CA GLY A 111 -1.59 -13.42 -33.17
C GLY A 111 -2.74 -13.96 -34.02
N ASP A 112 -2.62 -13.74 -35.32
CA ASP A 112 -3.57 -14.23 -36.31
C ASP A 112 -3.54 -15.77 -36.40
N GLN A 113 -4.65 -16.40 -35.98
CA GLN A 113 -4.84 -17.85 -36.02
C GLN A 113 -5.33 -18.36 -37.38
N SER A 114 -5.54 -17.48 -38.35
CA SER A 114 -6.00 -17.84 -39.71
C SER A 114 -5.04 -18.77 -40.44
N ARG A 115 -3.77 -18.81 -40.03
CA ARG A 115 -2.74 -19.71 -40.57
C ARG A 115 -2.68 -21.08 -39.89
N MET A 116 -3.43 -21.28 -38.79
CA MET A 116 -3.47 -22.57 -38.09
C MET A 116 -4.52 -23.51 -38.71
N PRO A 117 -4.32 -24.85 -38.65
CA PRO A 117 -5.36 -25.82 -38.98
C PRO A 117 -6.63 -25.58 -38.16
N GLN A 118 -7.81 -25.70 -38.77
CA GLN A 118 -9.10 -25.34 -38.16
C GLN A 118 -9.35 -26.04 -36.81
N GLU A 119 -8.86 -27.26 -36.68
CA GLU A 119 -8.95 -28.15 -35.51
C GLU A 119 -8.18 -27.61 -34.29
N LEU A 120 -7.16 -26.79 -34.56
CA LEU A 120 -6.27 -26.18 -33.55
C LEU A 120 -6.59 -24.70 -33.31
N ARG A 121 -7.54 -24.13 -34.06
CA ARG A 121 -7.98 -22.74 -33.86
C ARG A 121 -8.85 -22.65 -32.62
N ARG A 122 -8.67 -21.57 -31.87
CA ARG A 122 -9.58 -21.28 -30.77
C ARG A 122 -10.89 -20.72 -31.33
N PRO A 123 -12.03 -21.12 -30.77
CA PRO A 123 -13.30 -20.50 -31.12
C PRO A 123 -13.26 -19.01 -30.76
N PRO A 124 -13.92 -18.13 -31.52
CA PRO A 124 -14.03 -16.72 -31.16
C PRO A 124 -14.71 -16.57 -29.80
N MET A 125 -14.39 -15.49 -29.06
CA MET A 125 -15.09 -15.17 -27.82
C MET A 125 -16.51 -14.67 -28.10
N ASN A 126 -17.46 -15.16 -27.32
CA ASN A 126 -18.82 -14.61 -27.33
C ASN A 126 -18.85 -13.25 -26.61
N PRO A 127 -19.78 -12.34 -26.96
CA PRO A 127 -19.95 -11.08 -26.26
C PRO A 127 -20.19 -11.27 -24.76
N GLY A 128 -19.36 -10.65 -23.92
CA GLY A 128 -19.45 -10.75 -22.46
C GLY A 128 -18.86 -12.02 -21.84
N GLU A 129 -18.35 -12.95 -22.66
CA GLU A 129 -17.59 -14.11 -22.19
C GLU A 129 -16.31 -13.65 -21.48
N LYS A 130 -15.89 -14.37 -20.44
CA LYS A 130 -14.56 -14.21 -19.85
C LYS A 130 -13.79 -15.49 -20.09
N ARG A 131 -12.66 -15.38 -20.80
CA ARG A 131 -11.82 -16.54 -21.09
C ARG A 131 -10.58 -16.53 -20.21
N ILE A 132 -10.36 -17.63 -19.50
CA ILE A 132 -9.20 -17.81 -18.63
C ILE A 132 -8.20 -18.69 -19.38
N ILE A 133 -6.99 -18.17 -19.61
CA ILE A 133 -5.93 -18.93 -20.30
C ILE A 133 -4.67 -18.93 -19.43
N TYR A 134 -4.00 -20.07 -19.42
CA TYR A 134 -2.68 -20.23 -18.83
C TYR A 134 -1.64 -20.12 -19.94
N VAL A 135 -0.77 -19.12 -19.87
CA VAL A 135 0.26 -18.86 -20.87
C VAL A 135 1.63 -19.17 -20.28
N PHE A 136 2.49 -19.78 -21.07
CA PHE A 136 3.90 -19.94 -20.73
C PHE A 136 4.63 -18.62 -20.97
N GLY A 137 5.06 -17.99 -19.89
CA GLY A 137 5.66 -16.66 -19.92
C GLY A 137 6.06 -16.24 -18.51
N GLY A 138 7.37 -16.35 -18.24
CA GLY A 138 7.98 -15.95 -16.98
C GLY A 138 8.18 -14.44 -16.87
N GLN A 139 8.07 -13.93 -15.66
CA GLN A 139 8.56 -12.61 -15.32
C GLN A 139 9.99 -12.79 -14.80
N GLU A 140 10.92 -11.94 -15.24
CA GLU A 140 12.29 -11.99 -14.70
C GLU A 140 12.24 -11.92 -13.17
N ALA A 141 13.01 -12.81 -12.53
CA ALA A 141 13.07 -12.83 -11.07
C ALA A 141 13.55 -11.48 -10.56
N LEU A 142 12.92 -11.05 -9.47
CA LEU A 142 13.38 -9.90 -8.72
C LEU A 142 14.80 -10.17 -8.22
N LYS A 143 15.72 -9.27 -8.54
CA LYS A 143 17.04 -9.30 -7.94
C LYS A 143 16.91 -8.85 -6.48
N LEU A 144 17.61 -9.56 -5.59
CA LEU A 144 17.59 -9.25 -4.16
C LEU A 144 18.01 -7.79 -3.93
N ASP A 145 19.04 -7.31 -4.64
CA ASP A 145 19.56 -5.95 -4.50
C ASP A 145 18.51 -4.89 -4.83
N ASP A 146 17.66 -5.12 -5.85
CA ASP A 146 16.58 -4.20 -6.22
C ASP A 146 15.50 -4.14 -5.13
N VAL A 147 15.16 -5.28 -4.54
CA VAL A 147 14.17 -5.37 -3.44
C VAL A 147 14.72 -4.73 -2.17
N VAL A 148 16.00 -4.98 -1.84
CA VAL A 148 16.67 -4.41 -0.67
C VAL A 148 16.74 -2.89 -0.79
N ALA A 149 17.12 -2.36 -1.97
CA ALA A 149 17.15 -0.92 -2.21
C ALA A 149 15.78 -0.27 -1.96
N VAL A 150 14.70 -0.87 -2.48
CA VAL A 150 13.33 -0.40 -2.22
C VAL A 150 12.99 -0.44 -0.74
N LEU A 151 13.34 -1.51 -0.02
CA LEU A 151 13.03 -1.62 1.40
C LEU A 151 13.80 -0.61 2.25
N VAL A 152 15.06 -0.31 1.92
CA VAL A 152 15.85 0.74 2.56
C VAL A 152 15.20 2.11 2.37
N GLU A 153 14.72 2.44 1.17
CA GLU A 153 13.96 3.66 0.92
C GLU A 153 12.69 3.73 1.78
N GLN A 154 11.97 2.61 1.94
CA GLN A 154 10.77 2.56 2.79
C GLN A 154 11.10 2.74 4.27
N ILE A 155 12.24 2.21 4.75
CA ILE A 155 12.72 2.44 6.11
C ILE A 155 12.98 3.93 6.34
N GLN A 156 13.65 4.60 5.40
CA GLN A 156 13.90 6.04 5.49
C GLN A 156 12.59 6.85 5.58
N ARG A 157 11.60 6.55 4.72
CA ARG A 157 10.27 7.19 4.77
C ARG A 157 9.56 6.95 6.10
N ILE A 158 9.70 5.77 6.70
CA ILE A 158 9.14 5.45 8.01
C ILE A 158 9.81 6.30 9.11
N HIS A 159 11.13 6.49 9.05
CA HIS A 159 11.84 7.34 9.99
C HIS A 159 11.39 8.80 9.89
N GLU A 160 11.23 9.34 8.68
CA GLU A 160 10.67 10.68 8.46
C GLU A 160 9.25 10.81 9.07
N CYS A 161 8.42 9.76 8.95
CA CYS A 161 7.08 9.74 9.54
C CYS A 161 7.16 9.77 11.06
N TYR A 162 8.10 9.00 11.62
CA TYR A 162 8.32 8.96 13.05
C TYR A 162 8.81 10.30 13.61
N ASP A 163 9.68 11.00 12.88
CA ASP A 163 10.16 12.31 13.29
C ASP A 163 9.02 13.35 13.32
N MET A 164 8.20 13.42 12.27
CA MET A 164 7.00 14.25 12.29
C MET A 164 5.99 13.85 13.37
N PHE A 165 5.85 12.55 13.64
CA PHE A 165 5.00 12.06 14.71
C PHE A 165 5.50 12.52 16.10
N LYS A 166 6.81 12.56 16.34
CA LYS A 166 7.35 13.15 17.58
C LYS A 166 7.02 14.63 17.70
N GLU A 167 7.10 15.39 16.59
CA GLU A 167 6.71 16.79 16.59
C GLU A 167 5.23 16.99 16.98
N TYR A 168 4.34 16.09 16.54
CA TYR A 168 2.94 16.10 16.99
C TYR A 168 2.83 15.97 18.52
N VAL A 169 3.55 14.99 19.08
CA VAL A 169 3.56 14.74 20.53
C VAL A 169 4.09 15.97 21.27
N TRP A 170 5.23 16.52 20.86
CA TRP A 170 5.83 17.69 21.50
C TRP A 170 4.98 18.95 21.37
N PHE A 171 4.32 19.16 20.23
CA PHE A 171 3.42 20.29 20.02
C PHE A 171 2.31 20.33 21.07
N TYR A 172 1.65 19.19 21.33
CA TYR A 172 0.58 19.13 22.33
C TYR A 172 1.11 19.01 23.76
N GLU A 173 2.26 18.38 23.97
CA GLU A 173 2.92 18.37 25.29
C GLU A 173 3.25 19.80 25.76
N ASP A 174 3.76 20.66 24.86
CA ASP A 174 4.01 22.08 25.17
C ASP A 174 2.71 22.85 25.40
N GLN A 175 1.67 22.62 24.58
CA GLN A 175 0.37 23.26 24.79
C GLN A 175 -0.29 22.94 26.14
N PHE A 176 -0.17 21.69 26.62
CA PHE A 176 -0.83 21.27 27.86
C PHE A 176 0.05 21.46 29.10
N TYR A 177 1.37 21.32 29.00
CA TYR A 177 2.29 21.28 30.14
C TYR A 177 3.39 22.36 30.08
N GLY A 178 3.36 23.26 29.11
CA GLY A 178 4.36 24.32 28.94
C GLY A 178 4.38 25.36 30.06
N ASP A 179 3.24 25.62 30.72
CA ASP A 179 3.16 26.58 31.83
C ASP A 179 3.55 25.96 33.19
N GLU A 180 3.32 24.67 33.41
CA GLU A 180 3.74 23.99 34.66
C GLU A 180 5.27 23.96 34.80
N ARG A 181 6.00 23.93 33.68
CA ARG A 181 7.48 23.95 33.65
C ARG A 181 8.10 25.33 33.85
N LYS A 182 7.34 26.42 33.72
CA LYS A 182 7.83 27.81 33.96
C LYS A 182 7.69 28.25 35.42
N THR A 183 7.06 27.44 36.26
CA THR A 183 6.70 27.80 37.64
C THR A 183 7.57 27.10 38.69
N ILE A 184 8.69 26.47 38.28
CA ILE A 184 9.69 25.83 39.16
C ILE A 184 11.04 26.52 39.00
#